data_AF-A0A894ZZY3-F1
#
_entry.id   AF-A0A894ZZY3-F1
#
_cell.length_a   1.000
_cell.length_b   1.000
_cell.length_c   1.000
_cell.angle_alpha   90.00
_cell.angle_beta   90.00
_cell.angle_gamma   90.00
#
_symmetry.space_group_name_H-M   'P 1'
#
loop_
_entity.id
_entity.type
_entity.pdbx_description
1 polymer ?
#
loop_
_entity_poly.entity_id
_entity_poly.type
_entity_poly.pdbx_seq_one_letter_code
_entity_poly.pdbx_strand_id
1 'polypeptide(L)' 'MNNIENPISQIVDAVAEAEGIKPTTLDPPLAEVVDPDAVERLVEDSTPS' A
#
# COMPACT_ATOMS: atom_id res chain seq x y z
N MET A 1 -18.17 -5.62 -10.37
CA MET A 1 -16.85 -6.05 -9.87
C MET A 1 -16.09 -4.78 -9.55
N ASN A 2 -16.13 -4.31 -8.30
CA ASN A 2 -15.25 -3.24 -7.88
C ASN A 2 -13.88 -3.89 -7.68
N ASN A 3 -13.10 -3.92 -8.76
CA ASN A 3 -11.70 -4.29 -8.70
C ASN A 3 -10.97 -3.17 -7.94
N ILE A 4 -11.07 -3.17 -6.61
CA ILE A 4 -10.06 -2.49 -5.79
C ILE A 4 -8.88 -3.45 -5.87
N GLU A 5 -8.12 -3.35 -6.96
CA GLU A 5 -7.00 -4.23 -7.26
C GLU A 5 -5.93 -3.97 -6.20
N ASN A 6 -5.99 -4.70 -5.08
CA ASN A 6 -5.08 -4.64 -3.94
C ASN A 6 -4.70 -3.20 -3.52
N PRO A 7 -5.43 -2.56 -2.59
CA PRO A 7 -5.12 -1.20 -2.15
C PRO A 7 -3.69 -1.09 -1.61
N ILE A 8 -3.16 -2.18 -1.05
CA ILE A 8 -1.76 -2.30 -0.63
C ILE A 8 -0.80 -2.08 -1.79
N SER A 9 -1.03 -2.70 -2.95
CA SER A 9 -0.17 -2.51 -4.13
C SER A 9 -0.18 -1.05 -4.60
N GLN A 10 -1.35 -0.40 -4.59
CA GLN A 10 -1.45 1.02 -4.98
C GLN A 10 -0.69 1.94 -4.02
N ILE A 11 -0.75 1.67 -2.72
CA ILE A 11 0.00 2.44 -1.70
C ILE A 11 1.50 2.25 -1.89
N VAL A 12 1.93 1.00 -2.12
CA VAL A 12 3.34 0.66 -2.36
C VAL A 12 3.87 1.34 -3.63
N ASP A 13 3.08 1.35 -4.71
CA ASP A 13 3.41 2.07 -5.94
C ASP A 13 3.49 3.59 -5.73
N ALA A 14 2.52 4.17 -5.01
CA ALA A 14 2.50 5.62 -4.73
C ALA A 14 3.70 6.08 -3.88
N VAL A 15 4.09 5.29 -2.87
CA VAL A 15 5.28 5.58 -2.06
C VAL A 15 6.55 5.44 -2.90
N ALA A 16 6.64 4.41 -3.74
CA ALA A 16 7.78 4.23 -4.63
C ALA A 16 7.91 5.38 -5.65
N GLU A 17 6.79 5.85 -6.20
CA GLU A 17 6.74 7.01 -7.11
C GLU A 17 7.18 8.30 -6.40
N ALA A 18 6.75 8.52 -5.15
CA ALA A 18 7.16 9.66 -4.35
C ALA A 18 8.68 9.69 -4.09
N GLU A 19 9.27 8.51 -3.91
CA GLU A 19 10.71 8.31 -3.73
C GLU A 19 11.47 8.25 -5.09
N GLY A 20 10.76 8.22 -6.22
CA GLY A 20 11.34 8.13 -7.56
C GLY A 20 12.03 6.80 -7.86
N ILE A 21 11.66 5.74 -7.14
CA ILE A 21 12.26 4.40 -7.24
C ILE A 21 11.21 3.35 -7.60
N LYS A 22 11.65 2.11 -7.80
CA LYS A 22 10.72 0.99 -7.98
C LYS A 22 10.21 0.49 -6.63
N PRO A 23 9.00 -0.05 -6.55
CA PRO A 23 8.47 -0.54 -5.28
C PRO A 23 9.27 -1.70 -4.69
N THR A 24 9.92 -2.52 -5.54
CA THR A 24 10.81 -3.59 -5.10
C THR A 24 12.20 -3.12 -4.69
N THR A 25 12.52 -1.83 -4.90
CA THR A 25 13.81 -1.22 -4.54
C THR A 25 13.73 -0.34 -3.30
N LEU A 26 12.56 -0.30 -2.64
CA LEU A 26 12.40 0.32 -1.33
C LEU A 26 13.28 -0.42 -0.32
N ASP A 27 14.12 0.34 0.40
CA ASP A 27 15.01 -0.18 1.44
C ASP A 27 14.81 0.65 2.73
N PRO A 28 14.26 0.04 3.80
CA PRO A 28 13.72 -1.31 3.84
C PRO A 28 12.41 -1.46 3.02
N PRO A 29 12.03 -2.69 2.64
CA PRO A 29 10.75 -2.95 2.01
C PRO A 29 9.58 -2.41 2.85
N LEU A 30 8.56 -1.83 2.21
CA LEU A 30 7.42 -1.25 2.94
C LEU A 30 6.71 -2.25 3.86
N ALA A 31 6.63 -3.52 3.45
CA ALA A 31 6.04 -4.58 4.26
C ALA A 31 6.85 -4.91 5.53
N GLU A 32 8.10 -4.45 5.64
CA GLU A 32 8.95 -4.63 6.81
C GLU A 32 8.78 -3.48 7.82
N VAL A 33 8.54 -2.26 7.33
CA VAL A 33 8.31 -1.08 8.18
C VAL A 33 6.85 -0.86 8.54
N VAL A 34 5.93 -1.34 7.70
CA VAL A 34 4.49 -1.17 7.85
C VAL A 34 3.82 -2.53 7.72
N ASP A 35 2.95 -2.83 8.68
CA ASP A 35 2.11 -4.03 8.65
C ASP A 35 1.06 -3.91 7.53
N PRO A 36 1.15 -4.73 6.46
CA PRO A 36 0.23 -4.65 5.33
C PRO A 36 -1.22 -4.99 5.73
N ASP A 37 -1.41 -5.91 6.69
CA ASP A 37 -2.74 -6.30 7.17
C ASP A 37 -3.39 -5.15 7.95
N ALA A 38 -2.59 -4.38 8.70
CA ALA A 38 -3.08 -3.21 9.41
C ALA A 38 -3.53 -2.09 8.46
N VAL A 39 -2.80 -1.90 7.35
CA VAL A 39 -3.16 -0.94 6.30
C VAL A 39 -4.44 -1.36 5.58
N GLU A 40 -4.60 -2.65 5.27
CA GLU A 40 -5.82 -3.17 4.64
C GLU A 40 -7.04 -2.90 5.52
N ARG A 41 -6.94 -3.21 6.82
CA ARG A 41 -7.99 -2.91 7.80
C ARG A 41 -8.31 -1.43 7.91
N LEU A 42 -7.30 -0.55 7.84
CA LEU A 42 -7.51 0.90 7.85
C LEU A 42 -8.28 1.37 6.62
N VAL A 43 -7.97 0.81 5.44
CA VAL A 43 -8.67 1.11 4.20
C VAL A 43 -10.12 0.63 4.26
N GLU A 44 -10.37 -0.57 4.78
CA GLU A 44 -11.72 -1.10 4.98
C GLU A 44 -12.54 -0.20 5.92
N ASP A 45 -11.97 0.20 7.06
CA ASP A 45 -12.62 1.06 8.07
C ASP A 45 -12.88 2.49 7.54
N SER A 46 -12.00 2.98 6.67
CA SER A 46 -12.10 4.32 6.07
C SER A 46 -13.09 4.39 4.90
N THR A 47 -13.75 3.30 4.49
CA THR A 47 -14.87 3.36 3.54
C THR A 47 -16.15 3.75 4.30
N PRO A 48 -16.67 4.99 4.12
CA PRO A 48 -17.92 5.37 4.78
C PRO A 48 -19.07 4.54 4.20
N SER A 49 -19.84 3.90 5.10
CA SER A 49 -21.10 3.20 4.82
C SER A 49 -22.16 4.09 4.15
#